data_AF-A0A2S3GT55-F1
#
_entry.id   AF-A0A2S3GT55-F1
#
_cell.length_a   1.000
_cell.length_b   1.000
_cell.length_c   1.000
_cell.angle_alpha   90.00
_cell.angle_beta   90.00
_cell.angle_gamma   90.00
#
_symmetry.space_group_name_H-M   'P 1'
#
loop_
_entity.id
_entity.type
_entity.pdbx_description
1 polymer ?
#
loop_
_entity_poly.entity_id
_entity_poly.type
_entity_poly.pdbx_seq_one_letter_code
_entity_poly.pdbx_strand_id
1 'polypeptide(L)'
;MATSLPPIDWEAESYPAYPDFAAIPFFAVFFLAVRFLLDRFVFEWLARKLIFKKGDEKLDPTTYAGKRKIRKFKESAWKCIYFLSGELLALSVTYNEPWFTTTRNFWVGPGDQVWPDQKIKFARVGSVMLAIHDASDVFLELGKISKYSGHELLADVSFLVFVSSWVLLRLIYYPFWILWSTSYEVVLTLDKEKHKFDGPIYYYVFNILLFSLLVLHIYWWVLMYRMLVKQILSGGHVGDDIRSDSEGEEEHED
;
A
#
# COMPACT_ATOMS: atom_id res chain seq x y z
N MET A 1 -28.50 -39.77 9.36
CA MET A 1 -28.19 -39.12 8.06
C MET A 1 -27.16 -38.05 8.33
N ALA A 2 -25.91 -38.26 7.89
CA ALA A 2 -24.88 -37.22 7.98
C ALA A 2 -25.22 -36.15 6.96
N THR A 3 -25.67 -34.98 7.42
CA THR A 3 -25.86 -33.80 6.57
C THR A 3 -24.47 -33.29 6.21
N SER A 4 -23.97 -33.64 5.02
CA SER A 4 -22.80 -33.00 4.45
C SER A 4 -23.08 -31.51 4.34
N LEU A 5 -22.24 -30.68 4.94
CA LEU A 5 -22.28 -29.24 4.70
C LEU A 5 -22.20 -29.01 3.18
N PRO A 6 -23.02 -28.11 2.61
CA PRO A 6 -22.90 -27.78 1.20
C PRO A 6 -21.46 -27.32 0.91
N PRO A 7 -20.91 -27.66 -0.27
CA PRO A 7 -19.59 -27.18 -0.65
C PRO A 7 -19.56 -25.66 -0.58
N ILE A 8 -18.52 -25.10 0.02
CA ILE A 8 -18.33 -23.65 0.10
C ILE A 8 -18.10 -23.16 -1.33
N ASP A 9 -19.04 -22.36 -1.82
CA ASP A 9 -18.91 -21.66 -3.08
C ASP A 9 -18.12 -20.37 -2.85
N TRP A 10 -16.83 -20.42 -3.15
CA TRP A 10 -15.92 -19.28 -3.00
C TRP A 10 -16.16 -18.19 -4.05
N GLU A 11 -16.89 -18.50 -5.11
CA GLU A 11 -17.21 -17.56 -6.19
C GLU A 11 -18.56 -16.87 -5.97
N ALA A 12 -19.37 -17.36 -5.02
CA ALA A 12 -20.64 -16.74 -4.67
C ALA A 12 -20.43 -15.41 -3.92
N GLU A 13 -20.89 -14.31 -4.53
CA GLU A 13 -20.89 -13.00 -3.88
C GLU A 13 -21.97 -12.93 -2.79
N SER A 14 -21.55 -12.71 -1.54
CA SER A 14 -22.46 -12.46 -0.41
C SER A 14 -21.98 -11.27 0.42
N TYR A 15 -22.92 -10.63 1.13
CA TYR A 15 -22.55 -9.62 2.13
C TYR A 15 -21.82 -10.25 3.30
N PRO A 16 -20.91 -9.50 3.95
CA PRO A 16 -20.29 -9.95 5.18
C PRO A 16 -21.36 -10.25 6.22
N ALA A 17 -21.44 -11.52 6.62
CA ALA A 17 -22.29 -12.01 7.68
C ALA A 17 -21.53 -11.99 9.02
N TYR A 18 -22.25 -11.95 10.15
CA TYR A 18 -21.62 -12.00 11.47
C TYR A 18 -20.61 -13.15 11.67
N PRO A 19 -20.83 -14.36 11.11
CA PRO A 19 -19.84 -15.43 11.16
C PRO A 19 -18.51 -15.09 10.47
N ASP A 20 -18.49 -14.25 9.44
CA ASP A 20 -17.27 -13.89 8.71
C ASP A 20 -16.30 -13.10 9.60
N PHE A 21 -16.83 -12.32 10.54
CA PHE A 21 -16.04 -11.58 11.53
C PHE A 21 -15.35 -12.52 12.55
N ALA A 22 -15.77 -13.78 12.66
CA ALA A 22 -15.09 -14.76 13.50
C ALA A 22 -13.66 -15.04 13.01
N ALA A 23 -13.35 -14.77 11.74
CA ALA A 23 -11.99 -14.91 11.19
C ALA A 23 -11.02 -13.83 11.68
N ILE A 24 -11.50 -12.65 12.10
CA ILE A 24 -10.68 -11.51 12.51
C ILE A 24 -9.69 -11.85 13.64
N PRO A 25 -10.10 -12.44 14.78
CA PRO A 25 -9.15 -12.80 15.83
C PRO A 25 -8.09 -13.81 15.36
N PHE A 26 -8.45 -14.73 14.46
CA PHE A 26 -7.48 -15.68 13.88
C PHE A 26 -6.44 -14.94 13.04
N PHE A 27 -6.86 -14.04 12.15
CA PHE A 27 -5.94 -13.20 11.38
C PHE A 27 -5.05 -12.33 12.28
N ALA A 28 -5.61 -11.73 13.32
CA ALA A 28 -4.85 -10.92 14.26
C ALA A 28 -3.73 -11.72 14.94
N VAL A 29 -4.05 -12.90 15.48
CA VAL A 29 -3.05 -13.80 16.11
C VAL A 29 -2.04 -14.29 15.07
N PHE A 30 -2.50 -14.64 13.87
CA PHE A 30 -1.65 -15.10 12.78
C PHE A 30 -0.62 -14.03 12.37
N PHE A 31 -1.05 -12.80 12.09
CA PHE A 31 -0.13 -11.71 11.71
C PHE A 31 0.85 -11.37 12.83
N LEU A 32 0.41 -11.41 14.10
CA LEU A 32 1.30 -11.22 15.24
C LEU A 32 2.36 -12.33 15.34
N ALA A 33 1.94 -13.59 15.16
CA ALA A 33 2.85 -14.74 15.19
C ALA A 33 3.86 -14.68 14.03
N VAL A 34 3.39 -14.43 12.80
CA VAL A 34 4.26 -14.28 11.61
C VAL A 34 5.23 -13.12 11.80
N ARG A 35 4.76 -11.97 12.30
CA ARG A 35 5.62 -10.83 12.62
C ARG A 35 6.70 -11.23 13.62
N PHE A 36 6.33 -11.88 14.72
CA PHE A 36 7.29 -12.30 15.74
C PHE A 36 8.34 -13.28 15.19
N LEU A 37 7.92 -14.28 14.42
CA LEU A 37 8.82 -15.27 13.83
C LEU A 37 9.78 -14.64 12.81
N LEU A 38 9.26 -13.82 11.88
CA LEU A 38 10.10 -13.13 10.89
C LEU A 38 11.07 -12.16 11.57
N ASP A 39 10.60 -11.41 12.56
CA ASP A 39 11.40 -10.44 13.30
C ASP A 39 12.59 -11.12 14.02
N ARG A 40 12.33 -12.26 14.67
CA ARG A 40 13.33 -12.99 15.45
C ARG A 40 14.31 -13.79 14.59
N PHE A 41 13.82 -14.50 13.56
CA PHE A 41 14.64 -15.47 12.83
C PHE A 41 15.18 -14.92 11.50
N VAL A 42 14.42 -14.07 10.81
CA VAL A 42 14.76 -13.61 9.46
C VAL A 42 15.33 -12.21 9.50
N PHE A 43 14.58 -11.23 10.02
CA PHE A 43 14.97 -9.82 9.97
C PHE A 43 16.16 -9.51 10.86
N GLU A 44 16.22 -10.05 12.08
CA GLU A 44 17.39 -9.86 12.95
C GLU A 44 18.65 -10.46 12.34
N TRP A 45 18.55 -11.66 11.76
CA TRP A 45 19.66 -12.32 11.08
C TRP A 45 20.12 -11.54 9.84
N LEU A 46 19.18 -11.13 8.97
CA LEU A 46 19.46 -10.33 7.77
C LEU A 46 20.06 -8.97 8.14
N ALA A 47 19.49 -8.27 9.12
CA ALA A 47 19.98 -6.97 9.57
C ALA A 47 21.43 -7.06 10.04
N ARG A 48 21.74 -8.05 10.90
CA ARG A 48 23.10 -8.26 11.40
C ARG A 48 24.08 -8.56 10.26
N LYS A 49 23.67 -9.38 9.29
CA LYS A 49 24.51 -9.77 8.14
C LYS A 49 24.75 -8.64 7.14
N LEU A 50 23.72 -7.83 6.85
CA LEU A 50 23.77 -6.81 5.80
C LEU A 50 24.29 -5.46 6.30
N ILE A 51 23.95 -5.07 7.53
CA ILE A 51 24.35 -3.77 8.11
C ILE A 51 25.79 -3.80 8.61
N PHE A 52 26.21 -4.90 9.24
CA PHE A 52 27.51 -5.03 9.88
C PHE A 52 28.41 -5.93 9.01
N LYS A 53 28.89 -5.38 7.89
CA LYS A 53 29.89 -6.07 7.07
C LYS A 53 31.19 -6.24 7.84
N LYS A 54 31.84 -7.39 7.65
CA LYS A 54 33.08 -7.78 8.31
C LYS A 54 34.20 -6.81 7.92
N GLY A 55 34.52 -5.84 8.78
CA GLY A 55 35.60 -4.86 8.57
C GLY A 55 35.27 -3.42 8.99
N ASP A 56 34.02 -3.10 9.30
CA ASP A 56 33.62 -1.74 9.70
C ASP A 56 33.60 -1.60 11.24
N GLU A 57 34.77 -1.31 11.82
CA GLU A 57 35.02 -1.25 13.27
C GLU A 57 34.21 -0.14 13.99
N LYS A 58 33.64 0.81 13.23
CA LYS A 58 32.82 1.92 13.74
C LYS A 58 31.35 1.57 14.01
N LEU A 59 30.87 0.40 13.57
CA LEU A 59 29.48 -0.01 13.72
C LEU A 59 29.40 -1.21 14.68
N ASP A 60 29.29 -0.92 15.98
CA ASP A 60 29.02 -1.96 16.96
C ASP A 60 27.49 -2.17 17.12
N PRO A 61 26.95 -3.37 16.89
CA PRO A 61 25.53 -3.68 17.07
C PRO A 61 25.02 -3.49 18.51
N THR A 62 25.91 -3.39 19.50
CA THR A 62 25.50 -3.17 20.90
C THR A 62 25.24 -1.70 21.24
N THR A 63 25.78 -0.76 20.43
CA THR A 63 25.58 0.68 20.60
C THR A 63 24.12 1.09 20.35
N TYR A 64 23.71 2.21 20.93
CA TYR A 64 22.38 2.78 20.69
C TYR A 64 22.11 3.03 19.19
N ALA A 65 23.09 3.58 18.48
CA ALA A 65 23.00 3.82 17.04
C ALA A 65 22.84 2.52 16.23
N GLY A 66 23.63 1.48 16.57
CA GLY A 66 23.51 0.15 15.96
C GLY A 66 22.14 -0.48 16.18
N LYS A 67 21.64 -0.45 17.42
CA LYS A 67 20.29 -0.94 17.77
C LYS A 67 19.19 -0.17 17.05
N ARG A 68 19.29 1.16 16.95
CA ARG A 68 18.33 2.01 16.20
C ARG A 68 18.31 1.64 14.73
N LYS A 69 19.47 1.43 14.10
CA LYS A 69 19.58 1.05 12.68
C LYS A 69 18.98 -0.32 12.41
N ILE A 70 19.25 -1.31 13.27
CA ILE A 70 18.61 -2.64 13.20
C ILE A 70 17.10 -2.50 13.34
N ARG A 71 16.60 -1.73 14.31
CA ARG A 71 15.14 -1.54 14.50
C ARG A 71 14.48 -0.95 13.25
N LYS A 72 15.04 0.13 12.69
CA LYS A 72 14.51 0.76 11.47
C LYS A 72 14.53 -0.20 10.27
N PHE A 73 15.60 -1.01 10.14
CA PHE A 73 15.67 -2.07 9.12
C PHE A 73 14.55 -3.10 9.30
N LYS A 74 14.34 -3.62 10.52
CA LYS A 74 13.33 -4.64 10.79
C LYS A 74 11.91 -4.11 10.57
N GLU A 75 11.64 -2.87 10.97
CA GLU A 75 10.37 -2.19 10.71
C GLU A 75 10.10 -2.05 9.21
N SER A 76 11.12 -1.66 8.44
CA SER A 76 11.02 -1.50 6.99
C SER A 76 10.87 -2.84 6.26
N ALA A 77 11.61 -3.87 6.69
CA ALA A 77 11.49 -5.23 6.17
C ALA A 77 10.09 -5.83 6.40
N TRP A 78 9.50 -5.62 7.59
CA TRP A 78 8.12 -6.02 7.85
C TRP A 78 7.14 -5.32 6.91
N LYS A 79 7.26 -4.00 6.75
CA LYS A 79 6.38 -3.22 5.85
C LYS A 79 6.52 -3.69 4.41
N CYS A 80 7.74 -3.94 3.94
CA CYS A 80 8.00 -4.48 2.61
C CYS A 80 7.31 -5.83 2.38
N ILE A 81 7.43 -6.77 3.33
CA ILE A 81 6.76 -8.07 3.22
C ILE A 81 5.25 -7.91 3.27
N TYR A 82 4.74 -7.06 4.16
CA TYR A 82 3.31 -6.79 4.27
C TYR A 82 2.74 -6.25 2.94
N PHE A 83 3.33 -5.18 2.40
CA PHE A 83 2.89 -4.60 1.13
C PHE A 83 3.04 -5.56 -0.04
N LEU A 84 4.15 -6.28 -0.12
CA LEU A 84 4.35 -7.27 -1.19
C LEU A 84 3.33 -8.41 -1.11
N SER A 85 3.02 -8.89 0.10
CA SER A 85 2.01 -9.92 0.30
C SER A 85 0.60 -9.43 -0.04
N GLY A 86 0.29 -8.18 0.32
CA GLY A 86 -0.97 -7.52 -0.03
C GLY A 86 -1.11 -7.36 -1.54
N GLU A 87 -0.06 -6.92 -2.22
CA GLU A 87 -0.05 -6.75 -3.67
C GLU A 87 -0.18 -8.08 -4.41
N LEU A 88 0.55 -9.11 -3.99
CA LEU A 88 0.42 -10.45 -4.57
C LEU A 88 -0.99 -11.03 -4.37
N LEU A 89 -1.57 -10.82 -3.19
CA LEU A 89 -2.94 -11.23 -2.90
C LEU A 89 -3.94 -10.46 -3.78
N ALA A 90 -3.81 -9.13 -3.85
CA ALA A 90 -4.66 -8.29 -4.67
C ALA A 90 -4.60 -8.71 -6.14
N LEU A 91 -3.39 -8.89 -6.71
CA LEU A 91 -3.22 -9.39 -8.06
C LEU A 91 -3.82 -10.80 -8.22
N SER A 92 -3.59 -11.73 -7.29
CA SER A 92 -4.13 -13.08 -7.40
C SER A 92 -5.67 -13.12 -7.42
N VAL A 93 -6.33 -12.26 -6.64
CA VAL A 93 -7.79 -12.18 -6.57
C VAL A 93 -8.37 -11.44 -7.77
N THR A 94 -7.66 -10.43 -8.29
CA THR A 94 -8.18 -9.54 -9.34
C THR A 94 -7.74 -9.92 -10.75
N TYR A 95 -6.75 -10.81 -10.92
CA TYR A 95 -6.15 -11.10 -12.23
C TYR A 95 -7.16 -11.65 -13.25
N ASN A 96 -8.09 -12.50 -12.80
CA ASN A 96 -9.11 -13.10 -13.66
C ASN A 96 -10.39 -12.25 -13.77
N GLU A 97 -10.45 -11.12 -13.07
CA GLU A 97 -11.66 -10.33 -12.97
C GLU A 97 -11.84 -9.38 -14.17
N PRO A 98 -12.97 -9.43 -14.88
CA PRO A 98 -13.21 -8.61 -16.07
C PRO A 98 -13.31 -7.10 -15.78
N TRP A 99 -13.51 -6.72 -14.51
CA TRP A 99 -13.48 -5.32 -14.06
C TRP A 99 -12.07 -4.80 -13.77
N PHE A 100 -11.05 -5.67 -13.69
CA PHE A 100 -9.67 -5.24 -13.51
C PHE A 100 -9.05 -4.64 -14.79
N THR A 101 -9.57 -4.97 -15.97
CA THR A 101 -9.08 -4.41 -17.24
C THR A 101 -9.98 -3.31 -17.80
N THR A 102 -11.28 -3.35 -17.48
CA THR A 102 -12.29 -2.46 -18.05
C THR A 102 -13.08 -1.75 -16.96
N THR A 103 -12.91 -0.42 -16.85
CA THR A 103 -13.58 0.42 -15.84
C THR A 103 -15.09 0.33 -15.89
N ARG A 104 -15.68 0.21 -17.09
CA ARG A 104 -17.13 0.08 -17.27
C ARG A 104 -17.72 -1.12 -16.53
N ASN A 105 -16.94 -2.19 -16.37
CA ASN A 105 -17.37 -3.41 -15.71
C ASN A 105 -17.42 -3.26 -14.18
N PHE A 106 -16.82 -2.20 -13.59
CA PHE A 106 -17.04 -1.86 -12.18
C PHE A 106 -18.53 -1.63 -11.88
N TRP A 107 -19.25 -1.02 -12.83
CA TRP A 107 -20.59 -0.49 -12.59
C TRP A 107 -21.70 -1.34 -13.18
N VAL A 108 -21.50 -1.84 -14.40
CA VAL A 108 -22.53 -2.61 -15.15
C VAL A 108 -22.40 -4.11 -14.91
N GLY A 109 -21.16 -4.60 -14.82
CA GLY A 109 -20.84 -6.03 -14.80
C GLY A 109 -20.56 -6.59 -16.19
N PRO A 110 -19.88 -7.74 -16.27
CA PRO A 110 -19.50 -8.36 -17.53
C PRO A 110 -20.70 -9.07 -18.19
N GLY A 111 -20.92 -8.82 -19.49
CA GLY A 111 -21.95 -9.51 -20.27
C GLY A 111 -23.38 -9.25 -19.77
N ASP A 112 -24.14 -10.32 -19.51
CA ASP A 112 -25.53 -10.26 -19.01
C ASP A 112 -25.61 -10.13 -17.47
N GLN A 113 -24.47 -10.19 -16.77
CA GLN A 113 -24.40 -10.08 -15.32
C GLN A 113 -24.53 -8.62 -14.89
N VAL A 114 -25.65 -8.26 -14.25
CA VAL A 114 -25.86 -6.93 -13.67
C VAL A 114 -25.65 -6.98 -12.16
N TRP A 115 -24.74 -6.14 -11.67
CA TRP A 115 -24.43 -6.07 -10.24
C TRP A 115 -25.63 -5.56 -9.41
N PRO A 116 -26.09 -6.34 -8.40
CA PRO A 116 -27.35 -6.07 -7.71
C PRO A 116 -27.30 -4.87 -6.73
N ASP A 117 -26.14 -4.55 -6.14
CA ASP A 117 -26.00 -3.49 -5.11
C ASP A 117 -24.83 -2.53 -5.38
N GLN A 118 -25.04 -1.26 -5.03
CA GLN A 118 -24.09 -0.16 -5.13
C GLN A 118 -22.90 -0.29 -4.18
N LYS A 119 -23.09 -0.83 -2.96
CA LYS A 119 -22.03 -0.95 -1.95
C LYS A 119 -20.87 -1.83 -2.42
N ILE A 120 -21.19 -2.94 -3.09
CA ILE A 120 -20.20 -3.88 -3.64
C ILE A 120 -19.40 -3.20 -4.76
N LYS A 121 -20.01 -2.34 -5.57
CA LYS A 121 -19.33 -1.58 -6.64
C LYS A 121 -18.25 -0.65 -6.07
N PHE A 122 -18.57 0.10 -5.01
CA PHE A 122 -17.58 0.97 -4.35
C PHE A 122 -16.46 0.18 -3.66
N ALA A 123 -16.76 -0.99 -3.10
CA ALA A 123 -15.73 -1.85 -2.50
C ALA A 123 -14.69 -2.32 -3.53
N ARG A 124 -15.11 -2.63 -4.77
CA ARG A 124 -14.19 -3.00 -5.87
C ARG A 124 -13.31 -1.84 -6.32
N VAL A 125 -13.87 -0.63 -6.39
CA VAL A 125 -13.05 0.57 -6.64
C VAL A 125 -12.03 0.76 -5.52
N GLY A 126 -12.44 0.55 -4.27
CA GLY A 126 -11.56 0.59 -3.11
C GLY A 126 -10.43 -0.44 -3.14
N SER A 127 -10.69 -1.69 -3.57
CA SER A 127 -9.66 -2.73 -3.66
C SER A 127 -8.60 -2.43 -4.72
N VAL A 128 -9.03 -1.96 -5.90
CA VAL A 128 -8.12 -1.52 -6.98
C VAL A 128 -7.30 -0.33 -6.52
N MET A 129 -7.94 0.62 -5.83
CA MET A 129 -7.28 1.76 -5.25
C MET A 129 -6.19 1.34 -4.26
N LEU A 130 -6.49 0.43 -3.31
CA LEU A 130 -5.50 -0.09 -2.37
C LEU A 130 -4.29 -0.71 -3.09
N ALA A 131 -4.50 -1.56 -4.10
CA ALA A 131 -3.41 -2.20 -4.85
C ALA A 131 -2.48 -1.18 -5.54
N ILE A 132 -3.05 -0.20 -6.25
CA ILE A 132 -2.27 0.87 -6.91
C ILE A 132 -1.43 1.65 -5.91
N HIS A 133 -1.92 1.82 -4.66
CA HIS A 133 -1.18 2.52 -3.63
C HIS A 133 -0.07 1.65 -3.05
N ASP A 134 -0.39 0.43 -2.65
CA ASP A 134 0.56 -0.49 -2.01
C ASP A 134 1.72 -0.88 -2.94
N ALA A 135 1.46 -0.97 -4.26
CA ALA A 135 2.46 -1.30 -5.27
C ALA A 135 3.70 -0.39 -5.24
N SER A 136 3.55 0.93 -5.06
CA SER A 136 4.72 1.82 -4.98
C SER A 136 5.47 1.71 -3.65
N ASP A 137 4.74 1.42 -2.58
CA ASP A 137 5.26 1.48 -1.22
C ASP A 137 6.23 0.32 -0.94
N VAL A 138 6.11 -0.78 -1.70
CA VAL A 138 7.13 -1.84 -1.77
C VAL A 138 8.50 -1.25 -2.15
N PHE A 139 8.58 -0.42 -3.19
CA PHE A 139 9.85 0.17 -3.62
C PHE A 139 10.43 1.15 -2.59
N LEU A 140 9.56 1.89 -1.89
CA LEU A 140 9.96 2.80 -0.83
C LEU A 140 10.61 2.05 0.35
N GLU A 141 10.01 0.94 0.79
CA GLU A 141 10.55 0.14 1.88
C GLU A 141 11.83 -0.61 1.45
N LEU A 142 11.91 -1.11 0.21
CA LEU A 142 13.16 -1.65 -0.34
C LEU A 142 14.30 -0.63 -0.36
N GLY A 143 14.01 0.63 -0.70
CA GLY A 143 14.98 1.73 -0.66
C GLY A 143 15.53 1.99 0.75
N LYS A 144 14.65 2.02 1.75
CA LYS A 144 15.04 2.19 3.17
C LYS A 144 15.92 1.04 3.66
N ILE A 145 15.53 -0.21 3.39
CA ILE A 145 16.32 -1.41 3.72
C ILE A 145 17.72 -1.33 3.11
N SER A 146 17.80 -0.91 1.84
CA SER A 146 19.06 -0.73 1.12
C SER A 146 19.94 0.37 1.74
N LYS A 147 19.33 1.52 2.11
CA LYS A 147 20.04 2.62 2.77
C LYS A 147 20.55 2.22 4.16
N TYR A 148 19.76 1.49 4.95
CA TYR A 148 20.21 0.97 6.25
C TYR A 148 21.33 -0.06 6.12
N SER A 149 21.33 -0.84 5.03
CA SER A 149 22.39 -1.81 4.73
C SER A 149 23.69 -1.18 4.19
N GLY A 150 23.71 0.13 3.92
CA GLY A 150 24.85 0.81 3.31
C GLY A 150 25.05 0.51 1.83
N HIS A 151 24.03 -0.05 1.15
CA HIS A 151 24.06 -0.29 -0.29
C HIS A 151 23.48 0.93 -1.03
N GLU A 152 24.30 1.98 -1.18
CA GLU A 152 23.83 3.28 -1.68
C GLU A 152 23.27 3.21 -3.10
N LEU A 153 23.91 2.46 -4.00
CA LEU A 153 23.41 2.27 -5.36
C LEU A 153 22.02 1.63 -5.40
N LEU A 154 21.76 0.62 -4.55
CA LEU A 154 20.43 -0.01 -4.47
C LEU A 154 19.40 0.93 -3.87
N ALA A 155 19.79 1.77 -2.90
CA ALA A 155 18.91 2.78 -2.32
C ALA A 155 18.50 3.83 -3.36
N ASP A 156 19.46 4.30 -4.16
CA ASP A 156 19.22 5.31 -5.20
C ASP A 156 18.35 4.77 -6.33
N VAL A 157 18.63 3.55 -6.81
CA VAL A 157 17.80 2.89 -7.82
C VAL A 157 16.39 2.66 -7.29
N SER A 158 16.24 2.16 -6.06
CA SER A 158 14.91 1.94 -5.45
C SER A 158 14.15 3.25 -5.27
N PHE A 159 14.83 4.33 -4.91
CA PHE A 159 14.23 5.65 -4.79
C PHE A 159 13.74 6.17 -6.14
N LEU A 160 14.55 6.05 -7.20
CA LEU A 160 14.14 6.45 -8.55
C LEU A 160 12.91 5.65 -9.03
N VAL A 161 12.94 4.33 -8.87
CA VAL A 161 11.82 3.44 -9.21
C VAL A 161 10.57 3.80 -8.40
N PHE A 162 10.73 4.09 -7.10
CA PHE A 162 9.64 4.55 -6.25
C PHE A 162 9.01 5.83 -6.80
N VAL A 163 9.80 6.88 -7.09
CA VAL A 163 9.29 8.16 -7.60
C VAL A 163 8.60 7.97 -8.96
N SER A 164 9.20 7.18 -9.87
CA SER A 164 8.59 6.87 -11.17
C SER A 164 7.26 6.12 -11.00
N SER A 165 7.23 5.08 -10.15
CA SER A 165 6.01 4.30 -9.88
C SER A 165 4.91 5.16 -9.26
N TRP A 166 5.26 6.07 -8.33
CA TRP A 166 4.29 6.97 -7.69
C TRP A 166 3.60 7.87 -8.71
N VAL A 167 4.36 8.46 -9.65
CA VAL A 167 3.78 9.31 -10.71
C VAL A 167 2.86 8.51 -11.61
N LEU A 168 3.34 7.36 -12.12
CA LEU A 168 2.56 6.54 -13.04
C LEU A 168 1.26 6.05 -12.39
N LEU A 169 1.34 5.54 -11.17
CA LEU A 169 0.21 4.92 -10.47
C LEU A 169 -0.78 5.95 -9.90
N ARG A 170 -0.31 7.01 -9.24
CA ARG A 170 -1.18 7.95 -8.51
C ARG A 170 -1.47 9.26 -9.23
N LEU A 171 -0.58 9.73 -10.10
CA LEU A 171 -0.79 10.99 -10.84
C LEU A 171 -1.32 10.77 -12.26
N ILE A 172 -1.14 9.57 -12.82
CA ILE A 172 -1.67 9.23 -14.15
C ILE A 172 -2.80 8.22 -14.00
N TYR A 173 -2.51 7.00 -13.56
CA TYR A 173 -3.50 5.93 -13.56
C TYR A 173 -4.70 6.23 -12.65
N TYR A 174 -4.48 6.66 -11.41
CA TYR A 174 -5.55 7.02 -10.48
C TYR A 174 -6.53 8.08 -11.03
N PRO A 175 -6.11 9.27 -11.51
CA PRO A 175 -7.06 10.26 -11.99
C PRO A 175 -7.71 9.91 -13.34
N PHE A 176 -6.95 9.36 -14.29
CA PHE A 176 -7.48 9.06 -15.62
C PHE A 176 -8.34 7.80 -15.66
N TRP A 177 -8.15 6.88 -14.71
CA TRP A 177 -8.86 5.60 -14.69
C TRP A 177 -9.90 5.55 -13.56
N ILE A 178 -9.48 5.76 -12.30
CA ILE A 178 -10.40 5.65 -11.14
C ILE A 178 -11.31 6.87 -11.05
N LEU A 179 -10.76 8.09 -10.98
CA LEU A 179 -11.59 9.29 -10.83
C LEU A 179 -12.51 9.51 -12.04
N TRP A 180 -12.04 9.19 -13.25
CA TRP A 180 -12.87 9.21 -14.44
C TRP A 180 -14.04 8.22 -14.32
N SER A 181 -13.74 6.97 -13.93
CA SER A 181 -14.78 5.95 -13.76
C SER A 181 -15.80 6.34 -12.69
N THR A 182 -15.35 6.81 -11.52
CA THR A 182 -16.25 7.16 -10.40
C THR A 182 -17.05 8.43 -10.63
N SER A 183 -16.52 9.39 -11.41
CA SER A 183 -17.19 10.69 -11.65
C SER A 183 -18.10 10.67 -12.87
N TYR A 184 -17.73 9.96 -13.94
CA TYR A 184 -18.49 9.96 -15.20
C TYR A 184 -19.27 8.67 -15.43
N GLU A 185 -18.65 7.49 -15.28
CA GLU A 185 -19.31 6.22 -15.61
C GLU A 185 -20.41 5.85 -14.60
N VAL A 186 -20.21 6.18 -13.32
CA VAL A 186 -21.22 5.99 -12.26
C VAL A 186 -22.49 6.76 -12.53
N VAL A 187 -22.37 8.02 -12.95
CA VAL A 187 -23.52 8.92 -13.17
C VAL A 187 -24.37 8.44 -14.35
N LEU A 188 -23.73 7.82 -15.34
CA LEU A 188 -24.40 7.26 -16.53
C LEU A 188 -25.09 5.91 -16.27
N THR A 189 -24.68 5.20 -15.22
CA THR A 189 -25.18 3.84 -14.91
C THR A 189 -26.05 3.78 -13.66
N LEU A 190 -26.07 4.83 -12.85
CA LEU A 190 -26.96 4.97 -11.70
C LEU A 190 -28.41 5.20 -12.16
N ASP A 191 -29.24 4.20 -11.90
CA ASP A 191 -30.69 4.35 -11.97
C ASP A 191 -31.17 5.26 -10.82
N LYS A 192 -31.26 6.56 -11.12
CA LYS A 192 -31.67 7.62 -10.18
C LYS A 192 -33.09 7.42 -9.66
N GLU A 193 -33.91 6.61 -10.32
CA GLU A 193 -35.29 6.36 -9.91
C GLU A 193 -35.38 5.38 -8.73
N LYS A 194 -34.47 4.41 -8.65
CA LYS A 194 -34.48 3.35 -7.62
C LYS A 194 -33.94 3.81 -6.26
N HIS A 195 -33.02 4.78 -6.23
CA HIS A 195 -32.39 5.29 -5.00
C HIS A 195 -32.37 6.83 -4.97
N LYS A 196 -33.56 7.45 -4.94
CA LYS A 196 -33.73 8.91 -5.07
C LYS A 196 -32.98 9.76 -4.04
N PHE A 197 -32.74 9.25 -2.83
CA PHE A 197 -32.10 10.00 -1.74
C PHE A 197 -30.70 9.49 -1.39
N ASP A 198 -30.54 8.19 -1.13
CA ASP A 198 -29.27 7.65 -0.63
C ASP A 198 -28.18 7.59 -1.72
N GLY A 199 -28.56 7.30 -2.97
CA GLY A 199 -27.61 7.13 -4.08
C GLY A 199 -26.77 8.39 -4.36
N PRO A 200 -27.39 9.57 -4.56
CA PRO A 200 -26.65 10.81 -4.78
C PRO A 200 -25.72 11.17 -3.62
N ILE A 201 -26.14 10.97 -2.37
CA ILE A 201 -25.34 11.31 -1.19
C ILE A 201 -24.05 10.48 -1.16
N TYR A 202 -24.16 9.15 -1.31
CA TYR A 202 -22.98 8.28 -1.35
C TYR A 202 -22.04 8.63 -2.49
N TYR A 203 -22.59 8.93 -3.67
CA TYR A 203 -21.82 9.37 -4.83
C TYR A 203 -21.00 10.65 -4.57
N TYR A 204 -21.62 11.70 -4.02
CA TYR A 204 -20.94 12.97 -3.80
C TYR A 204 -19.89 12.86 -2.69
N VAL A 205 -20.23 12.21 -1.57
CA VAL A 205 -19.28 12.00 -0.47
C VAL A 205 -18.06 11.22 -0.97
N PHE A 206 -18.29 10.10 -1.68
CA PHE A 206 -17.21 9.27 -2.19
C PHE A 206 -16.31 10.04 -3.17
N ASN A 207 -16.88 10.75 -4.15
CA ASN A 207 -16.07 11.52 -5.10
C ASN A 207 -15.32 12.69 -4.44
N ILE A 208 -15.91 13.40 -3.47
CA ILE A 208 -15.19 14.45 -2.71
C ILE A 208 -13.99 13.86 -1.99
N LEU A 209 -14.15 12.70 -1.34
CA LEU A 209 -13.04 12.00 -0.70
C LEU A 209 -11.93 11.63 -1.72
N LEU A 210 -12.30 11.09 -2.88
CA LEU A 210 -11.33 10.72 -3.92
C LEU A 210 -10.58 11.93 -4.50
N PHE A 211 -11.28 13.05 -4.74
CA PHE A 211 -10.65 14.30 -5.18
C PHE A 211 -9.73 14.88 -4.09
N SER A 212 -10.14 14.83 -2.82
CA SER A 212 -9.28 15.27 -1.70
C SER A 212 -8.00 14.44 -1.63
N LEU A 213 -8.08 13.13 -1.92
CA LEU A 213 -6.91 12.27 -1.96
C LEU A 213 -5.99 12.62 -3.16
N LEU A 214 -6.54 13.00 -4.31
CA LEU A 214 -5.72 13.50 -5.43
C LEU A 214 -4.90 14.73 -5.02
N VAL A 215 -5.50 15.67 -4.28
CA VAL A 215 -4.79 16.85 -3.77
C VAL A 215 -3.64 16.42 -2.86
N LEU A 216 -3.86 15.43 -1.99
CA LEU A 216 -2.82 14.86 -1.14
C LEU A 216 -1.70 14.22 -1.99
N HIS A 217 -2.01 13.48 -3.05
CA HIS A 217 -1.01 12.91 -3.96
C HIS A 217 -0.14 13.97 -4.64
N ILE A 218 -0.74 15.08 -5.08
CA ILE A 218 -0.01 16.21 -5.66
C ILE A 218 0.92 16.83 -4.62
N TYR A 219 0.46 17.00 -3.37
CA TYR A 219 1.29 17.50 -2.28
C TYR A 219 2.51 16.60 -2.03
N TRP A 220 2.30 15.29 -1.89
CA TRP A 220 3.41 14.33 -1.70
C TRP A 220 4.36 14.31 -2.89
N TRP A 221 3.84 14.38 -4.11
CA TRP A 221 4.65 14.49 -5.32
C TRP A 221 5.59 15.69 -5.27
N VAL A 222 5.10 16.87 -4.86
CA VAL A 222 5.95 18.05 -4.71
C VAL A 222 7.07 17.80 -3.70
N LEU A 223 6.80 17.14 -2.57
CA LEU A 223 7.84 16.79 -1.60
C LEU A 223 8.89 15.83 -2.17
N MET A 224 8.46 14.77 -2.85
CA MET A 224 9.38 13.81 -3.47
C MET A 224 10.19 14.42 -4.60
N TYR A 225 9.59 15.26 -5.43
CA TYR A 225 10.28 15.97 -6.50
C TYR A 225 11.36 16.90 -5.93
N ARG A 226 11.06 17.65 -4.85
CA ARG A 226 12.07 18.46 -4.15
C ARG A 226 13.23 17.62 -3.63
N MET A 227 12.96 16.42 -3.11
CA MET A 227 14.00 15.50 -2.66
C MET A 227 14.84 14.95 -3.83
N LEU A 228 14.19 14.56 -4.94
CA LEU A 228 14.85 14.09 -6.15
C LEU A 228 15.79 15.14 -6.75
N VAL A 229 15.32 16.39 -6.88
CA VAL A 229 16.14 17.50 -7.39
C VAL A 229 17.36 17.72 -6.49
N LYS A 230 17.19 17.69 -5.17
CA LYS A 230 18.33 17.80 -4.24
C LYS A 230 19.33 16.66 -4.42
N GLN A 231 18.87 15.42 -4.55
CA GLN A 231 19.74 14.28 -4.76
C GLN A 231 20.56 14.37 -6.07
N ILE A 232 19.96 14.88 -7.14
CA ILE A 232 20.65 15.10 -8.42
C ILE A 232 21.66 16.27 -8.32
N LEU A 233 21.27 17.38 -7.68
CA LEU A 233 22.14 18.56 -7.52
C LEU A 233 23.33 18.30 -6.58
N SER A 234 23.16 17.47 -5.57
CA SER A 234 24.22 17.05 -4.63
C SER A 234 25.17 15.98 -5.23
N GLY A 235 25.09 15.70 -6.53
CA GLY A 235 26.00 14.78 -7.22
C GLY A 235 25.88 13.33 -6.72
N GLY A 236 24.71 12.90 -6.24
CA GLY A 236 24.48 11.56 -5.69
C GLY A 236 24.92 11.36 -4.24
N HIS A 237 25.60 12.33 -3.61
CA HIS A 237 25.88 12.28 -2.17
C HIS A 237 24.79 13.01 -1.38
N VAL A 238 23.78 12.27 -0.92
CA VAL A 238 22.77 12.78 0.01
C VAL A 238 23.26 12.58 1.45
N GLY A 239 23.87 13.63 1.98
CA GLY A 239 23.97 13.87 3.42
C GLY A 239 22.69 14.54 3.92
N ASP A 240 22.07 13.90 4.90
CA ASP A 240 20.97 14.30 5.76
C ASP A 240 19.63 14.71 5.13
N ASP A 241 18.67 13.82 5.37
CA ASP A 241 17.25 13.91 5.08
C ASP A 241 16.63 15.17 5.72
N ILE A 242 15.91 15.98 4.95
CA ILE A 242 15.13 17.16 5.46
C ILE A 242 14.06 16.71 6.47
N ARG A 243 13.78 15.40 6.51
CA ARG A 243 12.84 14.78 7.45
C ARG A 243 13.45 14.52 8.84
N SER A 244 14.76 14.69 9.04
CA SER A 244 15.42 14.41 10.33
C SER A 244 15.50 15.62 11.25
N ASP A 245 15.12 16.83 10.81
CA ASP A 245 15.23 18.06 11.60
C ASP A 245 14.14 18.19 12.69
N SER A 246 13.33 17.15 12.91
CA SER A 246 12.32 17.11 13.98
C SER A 246 12.43 15.89 14.91
N GLU A 247 13.51 15.09 14.83
CA GLU A 247 13.76 13.97 15.76
C GLU A 247 14.98 14.23 16.68
N GLY A 248 15.44 15.48 16.79
CA GLY A 248 16.68 15.86 17.49
C GLY A 248 16.54 16.84 18.65
N GLU A 249 15.34 17.30 19.02
CA GLU A 249 15.13 18.27 20.09
C GLU A 249 14.51 17.63 21.37
N GLU A 250 15.05 16.50 21.84
CA GLU A 250 14.83 16.05 23.23
C GLU A 250 16.04 15.24 23.69
N GLU A 251 17.15 15.91 24.05
CA GLU A 251 18.13 15.46 25.05
C GLU A 251 19.26 16.51 25.16
N HIS A 252 18.93 17.64 25.77
CA HIS A 252 19.90 18.51 26.44
C HIS A 252 19.15 19.21 27.57
N GLU A 253 19.14 18.60 28.75
CA GLU A 253 19.38 19.24 30.05
C GLU A 253 19.35 18.15 31.16
N ASP A 254 20.43 18.18 31.94
CA ASP A 254 20.82 17.43 33.16
C ASP A 254 21.37 15.99 33.07
#